data_AF-A0A5C7WQ65-F1
#
_entry.id   AF-A0A5C7WQ65-F1
#
_cell.length_a   1.000
_cell.length_b   1.000
_cell.length_c   1.000
_cell.angle_alpha   90.00
_cell.angle_beta   90.00
_cell.angle_gamma   90.00
#
_symmetry.space_group_name_H-M   'P 1'
#
loop_
_entity.id
_entity.type
_entity.pdbx_description
1 polymer ?
#
loop_
_entity_poly.entity_id
_entity_poly.type
_entity_poly.pdbx_seq_one_letter_code
_entity_poly.pdbx_strand_id
1 'polypeptide(L)'
;MSQNITYNHGGVADFAADVGARSAQLMSIHDDILHRTNAIADFFQGSAGTSFQEAQLQMLRGLQGLVETMNHHGRTISTVNDSAHQTDVMMGNLF
;
A
#
# COMPACT_ATOMS: atom_id res chain seq x y z
N MET A 1 -3.88 -6.44 -38.63
CA MET A 1 -3.46 -5.17 -37.98
C MET A 1 -3.16 -5.50 -36.54
N SER A 2 -1.88 -5.52 -36.17
CA SER A 2 -1.48 -5.69 -34.76
C SER A 2 -2.00 -4.48 -34.00
N GLN A 3 -2.91 -4.69 -33.05
CA GLN A 3 -3.30 -3.68 -32.07
C GLN A 3 -2.08 -3.43 -31.20
N ASN A 4 -1.22 -2.49 -31.59
CA ASN A 4 -0.06 -2.12 -30.78
C ASN A 4 -0.59 -1.50 -29.49
N ILE A 5 -0.60 -2.28 -28.40
CA ILE A 5 -0.93 -1.75 -27.08
C ILE A 5 0.22 -0.79 -26.73
N THR A 6 0.01 0.51 -26.93
CA THR A 6 0.99 1.52 -26.52
C THR A 6 0.83 1.70 -25.02
N TYR A 7 1.73 1.09 -24.24
CA TYR A 7 1.76 1.28 -22.79
C TYR A 7 2.35 2.66 -22.44
N ASN A 8 1.62 3.44 -21.64
CA ASN A 8 2.19 4.65 -21.04
C ASN A 8 3.04 4.27 -19.81
N HIS A 9 4.28 3.85 -20.06
CA HIS A 9 5.18 3.38 -19.00
C HIS A 9 5.46 4.44 -17.93
N GLY A 10 5.53 5.72 -18.33
CA GLY A 10 5.74 6.83 -17.40
C GLY A 10 4.56 7.00 -16.44
N GLY A 11 3.34 7.06 -16.96
CA GLY A 11 2.13 7.20 -16.14
C GLY A 11 1.90 6.00 -15.21
N VAL A 12 2.25 4.78 -15.63
CA VAL A 12 2.15 3.59 -14.79
C VAL A 12 3.19 3.61 -13.66
N ALA A 13 4.42 4.04 -13.94
CA ALA A 13 5.47 4.18 -12.93
C ALA A 13 5.11 5.27 -11.89
N ASP A 14 4.58 6.41 -12.33
CA ASP A 14 4.11 7.48 -11.45
C ASP A 14 3.01 6.99 -10.50
N PHE A 15 2.06 6.20 -11.00
CA PHE A 15 0.99 5.63 -10.19
C PHE A 15 1.52 4.60 -9.17
N ALA A 16 2.48 3.76 -9.55
CA ALA A 16 3.13 2.83 -8.61
C ALA A 16 3.83 3.58 -7.47
N ALA A 17 4.51 4.70 -7.79
CA ALA A 17 5.14 5.57 -6.79
C ALA A 17 4.11 6.24 -5.87
N ASP A 18 2.98 6.72 -6.41
CA ASP A 18 1.88 7.30 -5.62
C ASP A 18 1.28 6.27 -4.64
N VAL A 19 1.08 5.02 -5.08
CA VAL A 19 0.63 3.93 -4.20
C VAL A 19 1.62 3.73 -3.04
N GLY A 20 2.93 3.72 -3.31
CA GLY A 20 3.95 3.65 -2.28
C GLY A 20 3.94 4.84 -1.32
N ALA A 21 3.78 6.05 -1.84
CA ALA A 21 3.69 7.27 -1.03
C ALA A 21 2.47 7.25 -0.08
N ARG A 22 1.30 6.82 -0.58
CA ARG A 22 0.09 6.67 0.23
C ARG A 22 0.21 5.57 1.29
N SER A 23 0.92 4.49 0.97
CA SER A 23 1.23 3.44 1.95
C SER A 23 2.08 3.98 3.10
N ALA A 24 3.09 4.82 2.81
CA ALA A 24 3.89 5.48 3.85
C ALA A 24 3.04 6.45 4.71
N GLN A 25 2.09 7.16 4.11
CA GLN A 25 1.14 7.98 4.86
C GLN A 25 0.28 7.15 5.82
N LEU A 26 -0.17 5.97 5.40
CA LEU A 26 -0.92 5.06 6.27
C LEU A 26 -0.07 4.55 7.44
N MET A 27 1.23 4.31 7.25
CA MET A 27 2.13 3.98 8.36
C MET A 27 2.25 5.13 9.37
N SER A 28 2.35 6.37 8.89
CA SER A 28 2.35 7.53 9.79
C SER A 28 1.04 7.66 10.57
N ILE A 29 -0.10 7.37 9.94
CA ILE A 29 -1.42 7.36 10.59
C ILE A 29 -1.50 6.25 11.63
N HIS A 30 -0.98 5.06 11.31
CA HIS A 30 -0.90 3.94 12.25
C HIS A 30 -0.17 4.34 13.54
N ASP A 31 0.99 4.97 13.42
CA ASP A 31 1.81 5.37 14.58
C ASP A 31 1.14 6.48 15.42
N ASP A 32 0.51 7.46 14.77
CA ASP A 32 -0.26 8.52 15.45
C ASP A 32 -1.45 7.94 16.22
N ILE A 33 -2.17 6.99 15.62
CA ILE A 33 -3.30 6.30 16.26
C ILE A 33 -2.82 5.49 17.48
N LEU A 34 -1.73 4.73 17.35
CA LEU A 34 -1.13 3.98 18.46
C LEU A 34 -0.79 4.94 19.62
N HIS A 35 -0.13 6.05 19.32
CA HIS A 35 0.25 7.04 20.33
C HIS A 35 -0.98 7.62 21.06
N ARG A 36 -1.99 8.08 20.31
CA ARG A 36 -3.21 8.68 20.87
C ARG A 36 -4.03 7.69 21.70
N THR A 37 -4.13 6.45 21.25
CA THR A 37 -4.88 5.42 21.97
C THR A 37 -4.17 4.99 23.25
N ASN A 38 -2.83 4.91 23.25
CA ASN A 38 -2.06 4.68 24.48
C ASN A 38 -2.22 5.83 25.48
N ALA A 39 -2.26 7.08 25.01
CA ALA A 39 -2.39 8.26 25.88
C ALA A 39 -3.70 8.30 26.68
N ILE A 40 -4.72 7.56 26.26
CA ILE A 40 -6.01 7.49 26.95
C ILE A 40 -6.29 6.12 27.59
N ALA A 41 -5.41 5.13 27.41
CA ALA A 41 -5.64 3.76 27.84
C ALA A 41 -5.88 3.65 29.37
N ASP A 42 -5.13 4.44 30.15
CA ASP A 42 -5.19 4.40 31.62
C ASP A 42 -6.52 4.92 32.20
N PHE A 43 -7.34 5.62 31.40
CA PHE A 43 -8.69 6.03 31.82
C PHE A 43 -9.69 4.87 31.81
N PHE A 44 -9.36 3.76 31.14
CA PHE A 44 -10.23 2.59 31.03
C PHE A 44 -9.74 1.49 31.98
N GLN A 45 -10.58 1.11 32.94
CA GLN A 45 -10.28 0.08 33.92
C GLN A 45 -11.24 -1.10 33.82
N GLY A 46 -10.84 -2.24 34.38
CA GLY A 46 -11.65 -3.46 34.37
C GLY A 46 -12.01 -3.90 32.95
N SER A 47 -13.24 -4.34 32.74
CA SER A 47 -13.71 -4.84 31.44
C SER A 47 -13.64 -3.80 30.33
N ALA A 48 -13.81 -2.50 30.65
CA ALA A 48 -13.69 -1.43 29.66
C ALA A 48 -12.26 -1.29 29.12
N GLY A 49 -11.25 -1.46 29.98
CA GLY A 49 -9.85 -1.47 29.57
C GLY A 49 -9.52 -2.61 28.62
N THR A 50 -10.03 -3.82 28.92
CA THR A 50 -9.89 -4.98 28.04
C THR A 50 -10.50 -4.72 26.66
N SER A 51 -11.76 -4.28 26.60
CA SER A 51 -12.43 -4.02 25.32
C SER A 51 -11.78 -2.87 24.53
N PHE A 52 -11.26 -1.85 25.22
CA PHE A 52 -10.51 -0.77 24.59
C PHE A 52 -9.23 -1.30 23.93
N GLN A 53 -8.45 -2.11 24.66
CA GLN A 53 -7.21 -2.68 24.14
C GLN A 53 -7.46 -3.64 22.98
N GLU A 54 -8.52 -4.46 23.03
CA GLU A 54 -8.93 -5.33 21.93
C GLU A 54 -9.26 -4.52 20.66
N ALA A 55 -10.06 -3.45 20.80
CA ALA A 55 -10.40 -2.57 19.69
C ALA A 55 -9.16 -1.87 19.11
N GLN A 56 -8.25 -1.40 19.97
CA GLN A 56 -6.97 -0.82 19.56
C GLN A 56 -6.16 -1.82 18.73
N LEU A 57 -5.98 -3.05 19.21
CA LEU A 57 -5.24 -4.10 18.51
C LEU A 57 -5.87 -4.46 17.16
N GLN A 58 -7.21 -4.56 17.11
CA GLN A 58 -7.93 -4.86 15.87
C GLN A 58 -7.68 -3.78 14.82
N MET A 59 -7.81 -2.51 15.21
CA MET A 59 -7.59 -1.36 14.32
C MET A 59 -6.15 -1.30 13.80
N LEU A 60 -5.15 -1.43 14.69
CA LEU A 60 -3.74 -1.37 14.30
C LEU A 60 -3.36 -2.51 13.34
N ARG A 61 -3.84 -3.73 13.60
CA ARG A 61 -3.65 -4.87 12.68
C ARG A 61 -4.30 -4.63 11.33
N GLY A 62 -5.51 -4.05 11.31
CA GLY A 62 -6.20 -3.71 10.06
C GLY A 62 -5.41 -2.70 9.22
N LEU A 63 -4.89 -1.64 9.85
CA LEU A 63 -4.06 -0.64 9.18
C LEU A 63 -2.74 -1.23 8.65
N GLN A 64 -2.07 -2.05 9.46
CA GLN A 64 -0.85 -2.74 9.04
C GLN A 64 -1.10 -3.64 7.82
N GLY A 65 -2.18 -4.42 7.82
CA GLY A 65 -2.54 -5.27 6.68
C GLY A 65 -2.86 -4.46 5.41
N LEU A 66 -3.47 -3.28 5.56
CA LEU A 66 -3.72 -2.37 4.43
C LEU A 66 -2.41 -1.82 3.85
N VAL A 67 -1.48 -1.38 4.71
CA VAL A 67 -0.13 -0.93 4.31
C VAL A 67 0.59 -2.02 3.51
N GLU A 68 0.59 -3.26 4.01
CA GLU A 68 1.23 -4.39 3.33
C GLU A 68 0.59 -4.67 1.96
N THR A 69 -0.73 -4.63 1.89
CA THR A 69 -1.49 -4.83 0.65
C THR A 69 -1.16 -3.75 -0.37
N MET A 70 -1.09 -2.48 0.04
CA MET A 70 -0.75 -1.37 -0.84
C MET A 70 0.69 -1.46 -1.34
N ASN A 71 1.65 -1.79 -0.46
CA ASN A 71 3.04 -2.02 -0.84
C ASN A 71 3.17 -3.16 -1.85
N HIS A 72 2.45 -4.26 -1.64
CA HIS A 72 2.41 -5.36 -2.59
C HIS A 72 1.83 -4.92 -3.94
N HIS A 73 0.72 -4.16 -3.92
CA HIS A 73 0.10 -3.66 -5.14
C HIS A 73 1.01 -2.72 -5.94
N GLY A 74 1.69 -1.78 -5.28
CA GLY A 74 2.67 -0.89 -5.92
C GLY A 74 3.79 -1.67 -6.62
N ARG A 75 4.34 -2.71 -5.97
CA ARG A 75 5.35 -3.60 -6.58
C ARG A 75 4.79 -4.36 -7.77
N THR A 76 3.56 -4.86 -7.68
CA THR A 76 2.90 -5.56 -8.80
C THR A 76 2.74 -4.65 -10.01
N ILE A 77 2.36 -3.39 -9.81
CA ILE A 77 2.26 -2.41 -10.89
C ILE A 77 3.64 -2.22 -11.57
N SER A 78 4.71 -2.04 -10.79
CA SER A 78 6.07 -1.94 -11.32
C SER A 78 6.47 -3.20 -12.12
N THR A 79 6.27 -4.40 -11.57
CA THR A 79 6.60 -5.66 -12.23
C THR A 79 5.86 -5.85 -13.56
N VAL A 80 4.57 -5.52 -13.61
CA VAL A 80 3.78 -5.60 -14.85
C VAL A 80 4.28 -4.57 -15.86
N ASN A 81 4.60 -3.34 -15.43
CA ASN A 81 5.15 -2.31 -16.30
C ASN A 81 6.50 -2.72 -16.93
N ASP A 82 7.39 -3.29 -16.12
CA ASP A 82 8.70 -3.76 -16.58
C ASP A 82 8.55 -4.92 -17.58
N SER A 83 7.62 -5.83 -17.33
CA SER A 83 7.32 -6.97 -18.21
C SER A 83 6.76 -6.51 -19.56
N ALA A 84 5.87 -5.51 -19.55
CA ALA A 84 5.33 -4.89 -20.76
C ALA A 84 6.44 -4.19 -21.56
N HIS A 85 7.27 -3.39 -20.89
CA HIS A 85 8.38 -2.68 -21.54
C HIS A 85 9.38 -3.66 -22.18
N GLN A 86 9.72 -4.77 -21.51
CA GLN A 86 10.60 -5.80 -22.09
C GLN A 86 9.99 -6.44 -23.34
N THR A 87 8.68 -6.72 -23.30
CA THR A 87 7.96 -7.28 -24.45
C THR A 87 7.98 -6.34 -25.64
N ASP A 88 7.75 -5.04 -25.42
CA ASP A 88 7.75 -4.03 -26.47
C ASP A 88 9.14 -3.87 -27.11
N VAL A 89 10.21 -3.89 -26.31
CA VAL A 89 11.60 -3.85 -26.81
C VAL A 89 11.93 -5.09 -27.65
N MET A 90 11.52 -6.29 -27.20
CA MET A 90 11.75 -7.53 -27.97
C MET A 90 11.01 -7.52 -29.31
N MET A 91 9.75 -7.08 -29.32
CA MET A 91 8.94 -6.99 -30.54
C MET A 91 9.47 -5.92 -31.50
N GLY A 92 9.96 -4.79 -30.97
CA GLY A 92 10.62 -3.76 -31.78
C GLY A 92 11.92 -4.21 -32.44
N ASN A 93 12.61 -5.22 -31.89
CA ASN A 93 13.81 -5.81 -32.49
C ASN A 93 13.53 -6.90 -33.55
N LEU A 94 12.27 -7.37 -33.66
CA LEU A 94 11.86 -8.43 -34.58
C LEU A 94 11.37 -7.92 -35.94
N PHE A 95 11.15 -6.61 -36.08
CA PHE A 95 10.61 -5.94 -37.28
C PHE A 95 11.39 -4.67 -37.62
#